data_AF-A0A6H9LLT2-F1
#
_entry.id   AF-A0A6H9LLT2-F1
#
_cell.length_a   1.000
_cell.length_b   1.000
_cell.length_c   1.000
_cell.angle_alpha   90.00
_cell.angle_beta   90.00
_cell.angle_gamma   90.00
#
_symmetry.space_group_name_H-M   'P 1'
#
loop_
_entity.id
_entity.type
_entity.pdbx_description
1 polymer ?
#
loop_
_entity_poly.entity_id
_entity_poly.type
_entity_poly.pdbx_seq_one_letter_code
_entity_poly.pdbx_strand_id
1 'polypeptide(L)' 'TEDGIDNGTPYTLTIADLVRLTAFMLAGDPPPPCLAEADIDGSGQIDISDVVHLVDFMFRGGPLPALCP' A
#
# COMPACT_ATOMS: atom_id res chain seq x y z
N THR A 1 -3.82 14.64 -1.05
CA THR A 1 -4.13 13.36 -1.70
C THR A 1 -3.57 12.31 -0.78
N GLU A 2 -4.43 11.47 -0.22
CA GLU A 2 -4.06 10.51 0.83
C GLU A 2 -3.32 9.35 0.16
N ASP A 3 -2.18 8.94 0.72
CA ASP A 3 -1.23 8.00 0.11
C ASP A 3 -0.87 6.81 1.02
N GLY A 4 -1.50 6.69 2.18
CA GLY A 4 -1.29 5.61 3.15
C GLY A 4 -2.51 4.71 3.25
N ILE A 5 -2.32 3.44 3.66
CA ILE A 5 -3.39 2.45 3.84
C ILE A 5 -4.07 2.69 5.22
N ASP A 6 -4.22 3.96 5.59
CA ASP A 6 -4.65 4.44 6.90
C ASP A 6 -5.99 5.20 6.83
N ASN A 7 -6.46 5.69 7.97
CA ASN A 7 -7.76 6.37 8.09
C ASN A 7 -7.59 7.90 8.19
N GLY A 8 -6.92 8.49 7.21
CA GLY A 8 -6.99 9.92 6.93
C GLY A 8 -5.95 10.79 7.63
N THR A 9 -4.70 10.32 7.75
CA THR A 9 -3.59 11.23 8.02
C THR A 9 -2.81 11.54 6.74
N PRO A 10 -2.67 12.82 6.36
CA PRO A 10 -2.02 13.15 5.12
C PRO A 10 -0.49 13.06 5.26
N TYR A 11 0.12 12.25 4.37
CA TYR A 11 1.53 12.26 3.94
C TYR A 11 2.57 11.46 4.74
N THR A 12 2.43 10.14 4.83
CA THR A 12 3.61 9.24 4.77
C THR A 12 3.17 7.79 4.73
N LEU A 13 3.61 7.04 3.71
CA LEU A 13 3.73 5.59 3.82
C LEU A 13 4.73 5.24 4.91
N THR A 14 4.27 4.48 5.88
CA THR A 14 5.04 4.01 7.03
C THR A 14 5.17 2.49 7.01
N ILE A 15 5.97 1.97 7.94
CA ILE A 15 6.04 0.51 8.16
C ILE A 15 4.68 -0.04 8.60
N ALA A 16 3.84 0.76 9.25
CA ALA A 16 2.50 0.31 9.63
C ALA A 16 1.64 -0.02 8.41
N ASP A 17 1.74 0.77 7.34
CA ASP A 17 1.04 0.54 6.06
C ASP A 17 1.51 -0.76 5.41
N LEU A 18 2.82 -0.97 5.36
CA LEU A 18 3.38 -2.22 4.84
C LEU A 18 2.90 -3.44 5.64
N VAL A 19 2.91 -3.37 6.97
CA VAL A 19 2.43 -4.46 7.83
C VAL A 19 0.95 -4.73 7.56
N ARG A 20 0.15 -3.67 7.41
CA ARG A 20 -1.29 -3.75 7.18
C ARG A 20 -1.64 -4.32 5.80
N LEU A 21 -0.94 -3.89 4.74
CA LEU A 21 -1.06 -4.46 3.40
C LEU A 21 -0.72 -5.95 3.42
N THR A 22 0.40 -6.30 4.05
CA THR A 22 0.87 -7.69 4.14
C THR A 22 -0.15 -8.56 4.90
N ALA A 23 -0.70 -8.06 6.00
CA ALA A 23 -1.69 -8.78 6.79
C ALA A 23 -3.01 -8.99 6.01
N PHE A 24 -3.52 -7.96 5.34
CA PHE A 24 -4.70 -8.06 4.49
C PHE A 24 -4.51 -9.13 3.39
N MET A 25 -3.37 -9.11 2.70
CA MET A 25 -3.16 -9.96 1.52
C MET A 25 -2.76 -11.39 1.83
N LEU A 26 -1.98 -11.60 2.90
CA LEU A 26 -1.39 -12.92 3.21
C LEU A 26 -2.01 -13.60 4.42
N ALA A 27 -2.51 -12.84 5.38
CA ALA A 27 -3.12 -13.39 6.60
C ALA A 27 -4.66 -13.41 6.55
N GLY A 28 -5.25 -12.74 5.55
CA GLY A 28 -6.71 -12.64 5.42
C GLY A 28 -7.33 -11.69 6.44
N ASP A 29 -6.57 -10.72 6.93
CA ASP A 29 -7.09 -9.65 7.78
C ASP A 29 -8.15 -8.82 7.02
N PRO A 30 -9.00 -8.06 7.74
CA PRO A 30 -10.00 -7.21 7.10
C PRO A 30 -9.37 -6.21 6.11
N PRO A 31 -10.08 -5.90 5.01
CA PRO A 31 -9.61 -4.94 4.02
C PRO A 31 -9.44 -3.54 4.62
N PRO A 32 -8.54 -2.72 4.05
CA PRO A 32 -8.42 -1.33 4.43
C PRO A 32 -9.68 -0.52 4.07
N PRO A 33 -9.93 0.62 4.74
CA PRO A 33 -11.04 1.53 4.47
C PRO A 33 -11.13 1.92 3.00
N CYS A 34 -9.99 2.16 2.36
CA CYS A 34 -9.88 2.42 0.94
C CYS A 34 -9.14 1.26 0.28
N LEU A 35 -9.85 0.45 -0.51
CA LEU A 35 -9.23 -0.64 -1.28
C LEU A 35 -8.34 -0.13 -2.41
N ALA A 36 -8.61 1.07 -2.94
CA ALA A 36 -7.81 1.65 -4.01
C ALA A 36 -6.37 2.00 -3.54
N GLU A 37 -6.17 2.27 -2.25
CA GLU A 37 -4.85 2.49 -1.65
C GLU A 37 -4.01 1.21 -1.54
N ALA A 38 -4.62 0.03 -1.71
CA ALA A 38 -3.89 -1.24 -1.69
C ALA A 38 -3.26 -1.60 -3.05
N ASP A 39 -3.65 -0.92 -4.13
CA ASP A 39 -3.04 -1.01 -5.47
C ASP A 39 -1.85 -0.03 -5.53
N ILE A 40 -0.74 -0.43 -4.90
CA ILE A 40 0.47 0.38 -4.73
C ILE A 40 1.18 0.61 -6.05
N ASP A 41 1.15 -0.40 -6.94
CA ASP A 41 1.81 -0.30 -8.25
C ASP A 41 0.93 0.33 -9.35
N GLY A 42 -0.36 0.55 -9.07
CA GLY A 42 -1.31 1.20 -9.97
C GLY A 42 -1.72 0.32 -11.15
N SER A 43 -1.61 -1.00 -11.01
CA SER A 43 -1.91 -1.97 -12.07
C SER A 43 -3.41 -2.20 -12.29
N GLY A 44 -4.26 -1.75 -11.36
CA GLY A 44 -5.69 -2.05 -11.32
C GLY A 44 -6.01 -3.42 -10.73
N GLN A 45 -5.02 -4.12 -10.19
CA GLN A 45 -5.16 -5.38 -9.47
C GLN A 45 -4.50 -5.24 -8.10
N ILE A 46 -5.08 -5.87 -7.08
CA ILE A 46 -4.50 -5.92 -5.74
C ILE A 46 -3.88 -7.31 -5.57
N ASP A 47 -2.56 -7.42 -5.77
CA ASP A 47 -1.81 -8.67 -5.65
C ASP A 47 -0.42 -8.53 -4.99
N ILE A 48 0.33 -9.62 -4.90
CA ILE A 48 1.62 -9.62 -4.18
C ILE A 48 2.63 -8.59 -4.74
N SER A 49 2.46 -8.15 -6.00
CA SER A 49 3.26 -7.08 -6.59
C SER A 49 3.17 -5.79 -5.80
N ASP A 50 2.03 -5.46 -5.19
CA ASP A 50 1.84 -4.26 -4.39
C ASP A 50 2.73 -4.24 -3.14
N VAL A 51 2.81 -5.39 -2.46
CA VAL A 51 3.69 -5.55 -1.28
C VAL A 51 5.15 -5.44 -1.69
N VAL A 52 5.54 -6.08 -2.81
CA VAL A 52 6.91 -6.01 -3.33
C VAL A 52 7.27 -4.58 -3.70
N HIS A 53 6.35 -3.87 -4.38
CA HIS A 53 6.53 -2.48 -4.77
C HIS A 53 6.73 -1.57 -3.56
N LEU A 54 5.90 -1.74 -2.53
CA LEU A 54 6.01 -0.95 -1.31
C LEU A 54 7.33 -1.21 -0.56
N VAL A 55 7.78 -2.47 -0.51
CA VAL A 55 9.10 -2.82 0.07
C VAL A 55 10.24 -2.19 -0.72
N ASP A 56 10.18 -2.24 -2.05
CA ASP A 56 11.20 -1.67 -2.92
C ASP A 56 11.27 -0.15 -2.78
N PHE A 57 10.13 0.54 -2.73
CA PHE A 57 10.05 1.97 -2.44
C PHE A 57 10.68 2.30 -1.08
N MET A 58 10.24 1.63 -0.01
CA MET A 58 10.64 1.96 1.36
C MET A 58 12.11 1.66 1.68
N PHE A 59 12.66 0.57 1.15
CA PHE A 59 13.98 0.07 1.57
C PHE A 59 15.04 0.06 0.47
N ARG A 60 14.63 0.12 -0.80
CA ARG A 60 15.56 0.02 -1.95
C ARG A 60 15.59 1.28 -2.81
N GLY A 61 14.82 2.31 -2.46
CA GLY A 61 14.70 3.52 -3.26
C GLY A 61 14.06 3.26 -4.62
N GLY A 62 13.11 2.32 -4.67
CA GLY A 62 12.31 2.01 -5.85
C GLY A 62 11.40 3.16 -6.29
N PRO A 63 10.56 2.91 -7.32
CA PRO A 63 9.62 3.90 -7.83
C PRO A 63 8.68 4.43 -6.74
N LEU A 64 8.16 5.64 -6.95
CA LEU A 64 7.10 6.18 -6.11
C LEU A 64 5.82 5.35 -6.34
N PRO A 65 5.06 5.05 -5.28
CA PRO A 65 3.73 4.45 -5.37
C PRO A 65 2.81 5.23 -6.30
N ALA A 66 1.87 4.51 -6.90
CA ALA A 66 0.83 5.11 -7.72
C ALA A 66 -0.01 6.10 -6.90
N LEU A 67 -0.42 7.19 -7.54
CA LEU A 67 -1.40 8.08 -6.95
C LEU A 67 -2.76 7.38 -6.96
N CYS A 68 -3.46 7.43 -5.83
CA CYS A 68 -4.84 6.97 -5.77
C CYS A 68 -5.71 7.75 -6.79
N PRO A 69 -6.51 7.05 -7.60
CA PRO A 69 -7.40 7.68 -8.59
C PRO A 69 -8.56 8.47 -7.96
#